data_AF-K7MQP6-F1
#
_entry.id   AF-K7MQP6-F1
#
_cell.length_a   1.000
_cell.length_b   1.000
_cell.length_c   1.000
_cell.angle_alpha   90.00
_cell.angle_beta   90.00
_cell.angle_gamma   90.00
#
_symmetry.space_group_name_H-M   'P 1'
#
loop_
_entity.id
_entity.type
_entity.pdbx_description
1 polymer ?
#
loop_
_entity_poly.entity_id
_entity_poly.type
_entity_poly.pdbx_seq_one_letter_code
_entity_poly.pdbx_strand_id
1 'polypeptide(L)' 'HVLCDIESNKLNLCFEAITGNHPPKPNEKCCEVVKHANLPCFCRYKSVLPALGINPANAFALPHKCGLKTPPECRVI' A
#
# COMPACT_ATOMS: atom_id res chain seq x y z
N HIS A 1 6.74 8.36 14.27
CA HIS A 1 6.80 6.89 14.42
C HIS A 1 7.10 6.24 13.08
N VAL A 2 7.83 5.13 13.10
CA VAL A 2 8.10 4.32 11.91
C VAL A 2 7.19 3.09 11.97
N LEU A 3 6.53 2.77 10.86
CA LEU A 3 5.71 1.59 10.69
C LEU A 3 6.22 0.83 9.48
N CYS A 4 6.64 -0.43 9.64
CA CYS A 4 7.11 -1.27 8.53
C CYS A 4 8.12 -0.54 7.62
N ASP A 5 9.16 0.04 8.24
CA ASP A 5 10.27 0.77 7.61
C ASP A 5 9.92 2.09 6.90
N ILE A 6 8.71 2.62 7.09
CA ILE A 6 8.33 3.95 6.62
C ILE A 6 7.89 4.86 7.76
N GLU A 7 8.21 6.16 7.65
CA GLU A 7 7.62 7.15 8.54
C GLU A 7 6.11 7.18 8.34
N SER A 8 5.33 7.02 9.41
CA SER A 8 3.88 6.82 9.29
C SER A 8 3.16 8.03 8.68
N ASN A 9 3.72 9.23 8.80
CA ASN A 9 3.17 10.43 8.14
C ASN A 9 3.28 10.36 6.61
N LYS A 10 4.21 9.58 6.04
CA LYS A 10 4.39 9.41 4.58
C LYS A 10 3.38 8.45 3.97
N LEU A 11 2.63 7.69 4.78
CA LEU A 11 1.55 6.82 4.30
C LEU A 11 0.49 7.60 3.53
N ASN A 12 0.21 8.84 3.96
CA ASN A 12 -0.80 9.70 3.34
C ASN A 12 -0.54 9.94 1.84
N LEU A 13 0.72 9.89 1.39
CA LEU A 13 1.13 10.09 0.00
C LEU A 13 0.54 9.03 -0.94
N CYS A 14 0.15 7.88 -0.40
CA CYS A 14 -0.37 6.77 -1.18
C CYS A 14 -1.89 6.58 -1.08
N PHE A 15 -2.59 7.32 -0.21
CA PHE A 15 -4.03 7.09 0.03
C PHE A 15 -4.87 7.25 -1.23
N GLU A 16 -4.61 8.28 -2.04
CA GLU A 16 -5.32 8.49 -3.30
C GLU A 16 -5.18 7.29 -4.26
N ALA A 17 -4.03 6.61 -4.25
CA ALA A 17 -3.77 5.47 -5.13
C ALA A 17 -4.41 4.16 -4.68
N ILE A 18 -4.97 4.11 -3.46
CA ILE A 18 -5.53 2.89 -2.86
C ILE A 18 -7.00 3.02 -2.40
N THR A 19 -7.53 4.23 -2.28
CA THR A 19 -8.89 4.50 -1.82
C THR A 19 -9.81 4.90 -2.96
N GLY A 20 -11.10 4.53 -2.85
CA GLY A 20 -12.13 4.80 -3.86
C GLY A 20 -12.34 3.66 -4.86
N ASN A 21 -13.39 3.78 -5.68
CA ASN A 21 -13.77 2.76 -6.66
C ASN A 21 -12.82 2.67 -7.85
N HIS A 22 -12.28 3.82 -8.27
CA HIS A 22 -11.36 3.94 -9.40
C HIS A 22 -10.15 4.80 -9.00
N PRO A 23 -9.26 4.27 -8.13
CA PRO A 23 -8.13 5.05 -7.65
C PRO A 23 -7.20 5.40 -8.82
N PRO A 24 -6.66 6.64 -8.88
CA PRO A 24 -5.64 7.01 -9.84
C PRO A 24 -4.39 6.12 -9.75
N LYS A 25 -3.51 6.24 -10.75
CA LYS A 25 -2.17 5.67 -10.66
C LYS A 25 -1.39 6.39 -9.53
N PRO A 26 -0.50 5.68 -8.82
CA PRO A 26 0.35 6.33 -7.83
C PRO A 26 1.26 7.37 -8.47
N ASN A 27 1.48 8.46 -7.74
CA ASN A 27 2.52 9.41 -8.09
C ASN A 27 3.91 8.89 -7.67
N GLU A 28 4.96 9.57 -8.13
CA GLU A 28 6.35 9.20 -7.85
C GLU A 28 6.65 9.13 -6.35
N LYS A 29 6.19 10.12 -5.57
CA LYS A 29 6.41 10.19 -4.11
C LYS A 29 5.82 8.98 -3.39
N CYS A 30 4.62 8.53 -3.78
CA CYS A 30 4.04 7.31 -3.26
C CYS A 30 4.92 6.10 -3.62
N CYS A 31 5.35 5.96 -4.87
CA CYS A 31 6.18 4.83 -5.26
C CYS A 31 7.55 4.81 -4.57
N GLU A 32 8.13 5.97 -4.26
CA GLU A 32 9.33 6.05 -3.42
C GLU A 32 9.08 5.50 -2.02
N VAL A 33 7.95 5.82 -1.38
CA VAL A 33 7.57 5.25 -0.09
C VAL A 33 7.43 3.73 -0.19
N VAL A 34 6.70 3.23 -1.20
CA VAL A 34 6.46 1.80 -1.40
C VAL A 34 7.77 1.04 -1.64
N LYS A 35 8.73 1.63 -2.35
CA LYS A 35 10.05 1.03 -2.63
C LYS A 35 10.89 0.79 -1.38
N HIS A 36 10.72 1.62 -0.35
CA HIS A 36 11.44 1.49 0.93
C HIS A 36 10.63 0.75 2.00
N ALA A 37 9.34 0.49 1.74
CA ALA A 37 8.46 -0.15 2.69
C ALA A 37 8.76 -1.64 2.86
N ASN A 38 8.60 -2.11 4.09
CA ASN A 38 8.53 -3.53 4.39
C ASN A 38 7.13 -4.05 4.02
N LEU A 39 6.97 -4.42 2.75
CA LEU A 39 5.71 -4.93 2.23
C LEU A 39 5.19 -6.17 2.99
N PRO A 40 6.01 -7.18 3.34
CA PRO A 40 5.58 -8.29 4.20
C PRO A 40 4.98 -7.86 5.53
N CYS A 41 5.59 -6.88 6.19
CA CYS A 41 5.06 -6.29 7.42
C CYS A 41 3.69 -5.65 7.19
N PHE A 42 3.51 -4.88 6.10
CA PHE A 42 2.22 -4.29 5.75
C PHE A 42 1.14 -5.33 5.42
N CYS A 43 1.49 -6.49 4.85
CA CYS A 43 0.53 -7.57 4.57
C CYS A 43 -0.21 -8.03 5.85
N ARG A 44 0.42 -7.90 7.03
CA ARG A 44 -0.20 -8.26 8.32
C ARG A 44 -1.39 -7.37 8.69
N TYR A 45 -1.50 -6.18 8.11
CA TYR A 45 -2.59 -5.23 8.35
C TYR A 45 -3.77 -5.42 7.39
N LYS A 46 -3.72 -6.43 6.49
CA LYS A 46 -4.77 -6.74 5.51
C LYS A 46 -6.18 -6.74 6.08
N SER A 47 -6.38 -7.36 7.24
CA SER A 47 -7.68 -7.49 7.89
C SER A 47 -8.23 -6.18 8.45
N VAL A 48 -7.36 -5.20 8.70
CA VAL A 48 -7.74 -3.88 9.24
C VAL A 48 -8.08 -2.89 8.12
N LEU A 49 -7.57 -3.09 6.91
CA LEU A 49 -7.79 -2.18 5.77
C LEU A 49 -9.26 -1.83 5.51
N PRO A 50 -10.22 -2.77 5.53
CA PRO A 50 -11.63 -2.42 5.31
C PRO A 50 -12.19 -1.46 6.37
N ALA A 51 -11.76 -1.58 7.62
CA ALA A 51 -12.16 -0.67 8.70
C ALA A 51 -11.60 0.75 8.50
N LEU A 52 -10.55 0.90 7.68
CA LEU A 52 -9.98 2.18 7.27
C LEU A 52 -10.59 2.69 5.94
N GLY A 53 -11.59 2.01 5.39
CA GLY A 53 -12.18 2.34 4.09
C GLY A 53 -11.28 2.01 2.89
N ILE A 54 -10.25 1.17 3.09
CA ILE A 54 -9.31 0.77 2.04
C ILE A 54 -9.68 -0.61 1.54
N ASN A 55 -9.90 -0.74 0.24
CA ASN A 55 -10.05 -2.04 -0.40
C ASN A 55 -8.68 -2.76 -0.43
N PRO A 56 -8.53 -3.94 0.20
CA PRO A 56 -7.26 -4.67 0.21
C PRO A 56 -6.69 -4.95 -1.18
N ALA A 57 -7.54 -5.20 -2.18
CA ALA A 57 -7.10 -5.43 -3.55
C ALA A 57 -6.41 -4.19 -4.14
N ASN A 58 -6.93 -2.99 -3.88
CA ASN A 58 -6.30 -1.74 -4.31
C ASN A 58 -4.95 -1.53 -3.64
N ALA A 59 -4.88 -1.76 -2.31
CA ALA A 59 -3.65 -1.63 -1.55
C ALA A 59 -2.55 -2.59 -2.03
N PHE A 60 -2.89 -3.86 -2.28
CA PHE A 60 -1.91 -4.86 -2.70
C PHE A 60 -1.62 -4.89 -4.21
N ALA A 61 -2.41 -4.19 -5.02
CA ALA A 61 -2.04 -3.88 -6.40
C ALA A 61 -0.98 -2.75 -6.48
N LEU A 62 -0.85 -1.93 -5.43
CA LEU A 62 0.02 -0.75 -5.43
C LEU A 62 1.50 -1.08 -5.72
N PRO A 63 2.13 -2.11 -5.11
CA PRO A 63 3.52 -2.45 -5.43
C PRO A 63 3.73 -2.70 -6.92
N HIS A 64 2.83 -3.46 -7.56
CA HIS A 64 2.90 -3.72 -9.00
C HIS A 64 2.74 -2.44 -9.84
N LYS A 65 1.83 -1.53 -9.44
CA LYS A 65 1.69 -0.22 -10.10
C LYS A 65 2.97 0.64 -10.01
N CYS A 66 3.79 0.41 -8.99
CA CYS A 66 5.10 1.02 -8.80
C CYS A 66 6.27 0.21 -9.39
N GLY A 67 6.01 -0.86 -10.16
CA GLY A 67 7.04 -1.69 -10.78
C GLY A 67 7.71 -2.68 -9.82
N LEU A 68 7.11 -2.94 -8.65
CA LEU A 68 7.60 -3.88 -7.64
C LEU A 68 6.75 -5.16 -7.63
N LYS A 69 7.27 -6.21 -7.01
CA LYS A 69 6.49 -7.45 -6.80
C LYS A 69 5.65 -7.32 -5.52
N THR A 70 4.38 -7.67 -5.62
CA THR A 70 3.53 -7.86 -4.43
C THR A 70 3.93 -9.16 -3.72
N PRO A 71 4.24 -9.12 -2.41
CA PRO A 71 4.59 -10.32 -1.66
C PRO A 71 3.48 -11.38 -1.73
N PRO A 72 3.80 -12.68 -1.78
CA PRO A 72 2.81 -13.76 -1.81
C PRO A 72 1.76 -13.69 -0.71
N GLU A 73 2.16 -13.34 0.51
CA GLU A 73 1.33 -13.20 1.70
C GLU A 73 0.33 -12.02 1.63
N CYS A 74 0.59 -11.05 0.76
CA CYS A 74 -0.34 -9.95 0.48
C CYS A 74 -1.42 -10.35 -0.53
N ARG A 75 -1.20 -11.39 -1.35
CA ARG A 75 -2.11 -11.71 -2.46
C ARG A 75 -3.50 -12.00 -1.93
N VAL A 76 -4.49 -11.39 -2.56
CA VAL A 76 -5.91 -11.76 -2.37
C VAL A 76 -6.08 -13.04 -3.18
N ILE A 77 -6.42 -14.14 -2.50
CA ILE A 77 -6.87 -15.38 -3.13
C ILE A 77 -8.28 -15.14 -3.63
#